data_AF-A0A352RU47-F1
#
_entry.id   AF-A0A352RU47-F1
#
_cell.length_a   1.000
_cell.length_b   1.000
_cell.length_c   1.000
_cell.angle_alpha   90.00
_cell.angle_beta   90.00
_cell.angle_gamma   90.00
#
_symmetry.space_group_name_H-M   'P 1'
#
loop_
_entity.id
_entity.type
_entity.pdbx_description
1 polymer ?
#
loop_
_entity_poly.entity_id
_entity_poly.type
_entity_poly.pdbx_seq_one_letter_code
_entity_poly.pdbx_strand_id
1 'polypeptide(L)' 'MTDQTNPDKRPVILTGDRPTGPLHLGHFVGSLKSRVTLQETHKQYVLLADTQAMTDNAHDPDKVRR' A
#
# COMPACT_ATOMS: atom_id res chain seq x y z
N MET A 1 -8.83 22.14 -26.86
CA MET A 1 -7.89 22.60 -25.81
C MET A 1 -7.78 21.45 -24.81
N THR A 2 -6.92 20.49 -25.08
CA THR A 2 -6.80 19.24 -24.32
C THR A 2 -6.00 19.51 -23.04
N ASP A 3 -6.68 19.47 -21.89
CA ASP A 3 -6.03 19.46 -20.59
C ASP A 3 -5.23 18.16 -20.47
N GLN A 4 -3.91 18.26 -20.67
CA GLN A 4 -3.01 17.18 -20.33
C GLN A 4 -2.90 17.17 -18.80
N THR A 5 -3.55 16.19 -18.18
CA THR A 5 -3.49 15.93 -16.75
C THR A 5 -2.06 15.68 -16.33
N ASN A 6 -1.37 16.75 -15.91
CA ASN A 6 0.00 16.63 -15.40
C ASN A 6 -0.03 15.70 -14.17
N PRO A 7 0.57 14.50 -14.24
CA PRO A 7 0.50 13.53 -13.16
C PRO A 7 1.11 14.04 -11.85
N ASP A 8 1.92 15.11 -11.90
CA ASP A 8 2.58 15.73 -10.75
C ASP A 8 1.70 16.72 -9.96
N LYS A 9 0.49 17.07 -10.45
CA LYS A 9 -0.47 17.89 -9.68
C LYS A 9 -1.46 17.08 -8.85
N ARG A 10 -1.51 15.75 -9.01
CA ARG A 10 -2.46 14.91 -8.26
C ARG A 10 -2.08 14.88 -6.77
N PRO A 11 -3.05 14.94 -5.85
CA PRO A 11 -2.77 14.79 -4.43
C PRO A 11 -2.02 13.48 -4.17
N VAL A 12 -1.05 13.52 -3.25
CA VAL A 12 -0.25 12.36 -2.90
C VAL A 12 -0.99 11.54 -1.85
N ILE A 13 -1.04 10.22 -2.04
CA ILE A 13 -1.51 9.27 -1.03
C ILE A 13 -0.43 8.23 -0.74
N LEU A 14 -0.23 7.96 0.55
CA LEU A 14 0.62 6.88 1.03
C LEU A 14 -0.25 5.87 1.78
N THR A 15 -0.15 4.62 1.36
CA THR A 15 -0.74 3.47 2.06
C THR A 15 0.35 2.45 2.36
N GLY A 16 0.12 1.50 3.26
CA GLY A 16 1.11 0.47 3.53
C GLY A 16 0.52 -0.80 4.12
N ASP A 17 1.22 -1.90 3.88
CA ASP A 17 0.90 -3.22 4.42
C ASP A 17 2.15 -3.82 5.07
N ARG A 18 1.95 -4.58 6.15
CA ARG A 18 3.01 -5.36 6.79
C ARG A 18 3.08 -6.72 6.09
N PRO A 19 4.25 -7.17 5.58
CA PRO A 19 4.37 -8.46 4.92
C PRO A 19 4.44 -9.60 5.95
N THR A 20 3.39 -9.80 6.74
CA THR A 20 3.33 -10.85 7.78
C THR A 20 2.51 -12.07 7.37
N GLY A 21 2.26 -12.22 6.06
CA GLY A 21 1.49 -13.33 5.49
C GLY A 21 0.57 -12.90 4.34
N PRO A 22 -0.18 -13.84 3.76
CA PRO A 22 -1.05 -13.56 2.60
C PRO A 22 -2.21 -12.64 2.95
N LEU A 23 -2.56 -11.77 1.99
CA LEU A 23 -3.76 -10.95 2.07
C LEU A 23 -5.01 -11.81 1.90
N HIS A 24 -6.09 -11.43 2.59
CA HIS A 24 -7.40 -12.11 2.53
C HIS A 24 -8.52 -11.12 2.21
N LEU A 25 -9.76 -11.60 2.05
CA LEU A 25 -10.91 -10.80 1.61
C LEU A 25 -11.18 -9.55 2.47
N GLY A 26 -10.82 -9.59 3.75
CA GLY A 26 -10.91 -8.44 4.65
C GLY A 26 -10.01 -7.28 4.23
N HIS A 27 -8.79 -7.57 3.77
CA HIS A 27 -7.90 -6.56 3.21
C HIS A 27 -8.46 -5.98 1.92
N PHE A 28 -9.07 -6.83 1.09
CA PHE A 28 -9.67 -6.38 -0.17
C PHE A 28 -10.82 -5.40 0.06
N VAL A 29 -11.79 -5.78 0.88
CA VAL A 29 -12.97 -4.95 1.18
C VAL A 29 -12.57 -3.73 2.03
N GLY A 30 -11.66 -3.90 2.98
CA GLY A 30 -11.27 -2.84 3.91
C GLY A 30 -10.33 -1.79 3.34
N SER A 31 -9.50 -2.13 2.34
CA SER A 31 -8.48 -1.18 1.85
C SER A 31 -8.19 -1.30 0.36
N LEU A 32 -7.90 -2.50 -0.16
CA LEU A 32 -7.34 -2.64 -1.52
C LEU A 32 -8.30 -2.13 -2.60
N LYS A 33 -9.60 -2.40 -2.46
CA LYS A 33 -10.61 -1.91 -3.43
C LYS A 33 -10.58 -0.38 -3.53
N SER A 34 -10.50 0.32 -2.41
CA SER A 34 -10.41 1.78 -2.38
C SER A 34 -9.08 2.27 -2.96
N ARG A 35 -7.97 1.59 -2.65
CA ARG A 35 -6.65 1.91 -3.24
C ARG A 35 -6.67 1.81 -4.76
N VAL A 36 -7.34 0.81 -5.34
CA VAL A 36 -7.47 0.71 -6.81
C VAL A 36 -8.19 1.92 -7.39
N THR A 37 -9.33 2.32 -6.82
CA THR A 37 -10.07 3.51 -7.28
C THR A 37 -9.25 4.80 -7.16
N LEU A 38 -8.39 4.91 -6.15
CA LEU A 38 -7.59 6.11 -5.90
C LEU A 38 -6.44 6.30 -6.90
N GLN A 39 -6.01 5.26 -7.61
CA GLN A 39 -4.94 5.36 -8.63
C GLN A 39 -5.29 6.32 -9.77
N GLU A 40 -6.58 6.47 -10.08
CA GLU A 40 -7.05 7.39 -11.12
C GLU A 40 -6.88 8.86 -10.71
N THR A 41 -7.07 9.15 -9.41
CA THR A 41 -7.18 10.52 -8.89
C THR A 41 -5.96 10.99 -8.12
N HIS A 42 -5.13 10.07 -7.60
CA HIS A 42 -4.00 10.37 -6.72
C HIS A 42 -2.67 9.84 -7.26
N LYS A 43 -1.58 10.50 -6.86
CA LYS A 43 -0.24 9.94 -6.99
C LYS A 43 -0.01 8.99 -5.80
N GLN A 44 -0.11 7.69 -6.05
CA GLN A 44 -0.11 6.67 -5.01
C GLN A 44 1.27 6.08 -4.74
N TYR A 45 1.60 5.96 -3.46
CA TYR A 45 2.73 5.20 -2.95
C TYR A 45 2.23 4.07 -2.04
N VAL A 46 2.82 2.88 -2.17
CA VAL A 46 2.51 1.71 -1.34
C VAL A 46 3.78 1.30 -0.60
N LEU A 47 3.77 1.43 0.72
CA LEU A 47 4.85 1.03 1.60
C LEU A 47 4.70 -0.44 1.99
N LEU A 48 5.72 -1.24 1.67
CA LEU A 48 5.91 -2.53 2.31
C LEU A 48 6.64 -2.29 3.63
N ALA A 49 5.90 -2.31 4.74
CA ALA A 49 6.40 -1.90 6.05
C ALA A 49 7.14 -3.04 6.76
N ASP A 50 8.25 -3.50 6.17
CA ASP A 50 9.07 -4.61 6.67
C ASP A 50 9.69 -4.34 8.05
N THR A 51 10.26 -3.15 8.24
CA THR A 51 10.90 -2.73 9.49
C THR A 51 9.87 -2.65 10.61
N GLN A 52 8.65 -2.19 10.29
CA GLN A 52 7.53 -2.22 11.22
C GLN A 52 7.05 -3.65 11.49
N ALA A 53 7.03 -4.52 10.49
CA ALA A 53 6.69 -5.92 10.69
C ALA A 53 7.73 -6.65 11.57
N MET A 54 9.01 -6.26 11.49
CA MET A 54 10.08 -6.83 12.32
C MET A 54 9.94 -6.51 13.80
N THR A 55 9.27 -5.43 14.21
CA THR A 55 9.08 -5.13 15.64
C THR A 55 8.26 -6.21 16.34
N ASP A 56 7.30 -6.80 15.63
CA ASP A 56 6.40 -7.83 16.17
C ASP A 56 6.90 -9.25 15.86
N ASN A 57 7.88 -9.38 14.95
CA ASN A 57 8.42 -10.65 14.49
C ASN A 57 9.93 -10.76 14.73
N ALA A 58 10.49 -10.03 15.70
CA ALA A 58 11.92 -10.04 16.00
C ALA A 58 12.45 -11.45 16.32
N HIS A 59 11.61 -12.30 16.90
CA HIS A 59 11.93 -13.70 17.24
C HIS A 59 11.83 -14.68 16.06
N ASP A 60 11.20 -14.28 14.95
CA ASP A 60 11.00 -15.09 13.75
C ASP A 60 10.98 -14.19 12.50
N PRO A 61 12.13 -13.60 12.13
CA PRO A 61 12.23 -12.63 11.03
C PRO A 61 11.91 -13.22 9.65
N ASP A 62 11.94 -14.55 9.51
CA ASP A 62 11.56 -15.24 8.27
C ASP A 62 10.09 -15.02 7.91
N LYS A 63 9.22 -14.72 8.89
CA LYS A 63 7.82 -14.36 8.64
C LYS A 63 7.63 -13.04 7.89
N VAL A 64 8.62 -12.17 7.91
CA VAL A 64 8.60 -10.86 7.24
C VAL A 64 9.25 -10.92 5.86
N ARG A 65 10.20 -11.85 5.68
CA ARG A 65 11.01 -11.99 4.45
C ARG A 65 10.38 -12.89 3.37
N ARG A 66 9.46 -13.76 3.75
CA ARG A 66 8.85 -14.75 2.85
C ARG A 66 7.64 -14.23 2.09
#